data_AF-A0A7C6X3T1-F1
#
_entry.id   AF-A0A7C6X3T1-F1
#
_cell.length_a   1.000
_cell.length_b   1.000
_cell.length_c   1.000
_cell.angle_alpha   90.00
_cell.angle_beta   90.00
_cell.angle_gamma   90.00
#
_symmetry.space_group_name_H-M   'P 1'
#
loop_
_entity.id
_entity.type
_entity.pdbx_description
1 polymer ?
#
loop_
_entity_poly.entity_id
_entity_poly.type
_entity_poly.pdbx_seq_one_letter_code
_entity_poly.pdbx_strand_id
1 'polypeptide(L)' 'KIVNRGQITTLMVTHNMRDAIRFGNRLVMFHEGRVVIDVEGAEKKELTVEKLLRMFDRVSGSDSLDGQLLLS' A
#
# COMPACT_ATOMS: atom_id res chain seq x y z
N LYS A 1 -6.53 -1.90 18.33
CA LYS A 1 -6.54 -1.30 19.69
C LYS A 1 -5.28 -1.63 20.50
N ILE A 2 -4.79 -2.88 20.49
CA ILE A 2 -3.56 -3.28 21.21
C ILE A 2 -2.35 -2.46 20.77
N VAL A 3 -2.09 -2.39 19.45
CA VAL A 3 -0.98 -1.62 18.85
C VAL A 3 -0.92 -0.19 19.38
N ASN A 4 -2.01 0.58 19.22
CA ASN A 4 -2.07 1.97 19.67
C ASN A 4 -2.00 2.13 21.19
N ARG A 5 -2.54 1.18 21.97
CA ARG A 5 -2.47 1.25 23.44
C ARG A 5 -1.06 0.95 23.96
N GLY A 6 -0.38 -0.02 23.36
CA GLY A 6 0.96 -0.45 23.75
C GLY A 6 2.10 0.30 23.06
N GLN A 7 1.81 1.25 22.17
CA GLN A 7 2.81 1.96 21.36
C GLN A 7 3.78 1.00 20.63
N ILE A 8 3.23 -0.10 20.10
CA ILE A 8 4.03 -1.18 19.51
C ILE A 8 4.30 -0.84 18.04
N THR A 9 5.58 -0.75 17.67
CA THR A 9 5.95 -0.65 16.25
C THR A 9 5.52 -1.94 15.53
N THR A 10 4.66 -1.79 14.53
CA THR A 10 4.03 -2.92 13.84
C THR A 10 4.18 -2.74 12.34
N LEU A 11 4.57 -3.81 11.65
CA LEU A 11 4.60 -3.89 10.19
C LEU A 11 3.62 -4.97 9.75
N MET A 12 2.80 -4.66 8.75
CA MET A 12 1.93 -5.61 8.08
C MET A 12 2.37 -5.72 6.62
N VAL A 13 2.56 -6.94 6.14
CA VAL A 13 2.79 -7.23 4.72
C VAL A 13 1.53 -7.89 4.19
N THR A 14 0.98 -7.36 3.11
CA THR A 14 -0.25 -7.86 2.48
C THR A 14 -0.18 -7.64 0.97
N HIS A 15 -0.78 -8.56 0.22
CA HIS A 15 -1.06 -8.39 -1.21
C HIS A 15 -2.42 -7.70 -1.45
N ASN A 16 -3.27 -7.62 -0.43
CA ASN A 16 -4.59 -7.02 -0.54
C ASN A 16 -4.51 -5.49 -0.37
N MET A 17 -4.76 -4.77 -1.47
CA MET A 17 -4.68 -3.30 -1.49
C MET A 17 -5.69 -2.63 -0.54
N ARG A 18 -6.87 -3.22 -0.33
CA ARG A 18 -7.87 -2.65 0.61
C ARG A 18 -7.36 -2.70 2.03
N ASP A 19 -6.69 -3.78 2.41
CA ASP A 19 -6.10 -3.91 3.75
C ASP A 19 -4.91 -2.95 3.92
N ALA A 20 -4.06 -2.80 2.90
CA ALA A 20 -2.95 -1.84 2.92
C ALA A 20 -3.44 -0.40 3.12
N ILE A 21 -4.55 -0.02 2.48
CA ILE A 21 -5.17 1.31 2.65
C ILE A 21 -5.88 1.42 4.00
N ARG A 22 -6.55 0.36 4.46
CA ARG A 22 -7.37 0.38 5.69
C ARG A 22 -6.53 0.42 6.96
N PHE A 23 -5.47 -0.38 7.04
CA PHE A 23 -4.71 -0.58 8.27
C PHE A 23 -3.40 0.20 8.28
N GLY A 24 -2.89 0.52 9.47
CA GLY A 24 -1.67 1.30 9.64
C GLY A 24 -1.84 2.81 9.37
N ASN A 25 -0.77 3.55 9.62
CA ASN A 25 -0.67 5.01 9.47
C ASN A 25 0.25 5.44 8.32
N ARG A 26 0.99 4.50 7.74
CA ARG A 26 1.86 4.67 6.58
C ARG A 26 1.74 3.44 5.68
N LEU A 27 1.81 3.65 4.38
CA LEU A 27 1.84 2.61 3.36
C LEU A 27 3.13 2.76 2.58
N VAL A 28 3.88 1.67 2.46
CA VAL A 28 5.09 1.61 1.66
C VAL A 28 4.90 0.48 0.65
N MET A 29 5.06 0.79 -0.64
CA MET A 29 5.02 -0.20 -1.71
C MET A 29 6.41 -0.39 -2.29
N PHE A 30 6.79 -1.65 -2.48
CA PHE A 30 8.06 -2.04 -3.04
C PHE A 30 7.87 -2.60 -4.45
N HIS A 31 8.80 -2.27 -5.33
CA HIS A 31 8.93 -2.88 -6.65
C HIS A 31 10.41 -2.99 -6.99
N GLU A 32 10.85 -4.17 -7.44
CA GLU A 32 12.25 -4.46 -7.79
C GLU A 32 13.29 -4.03 -6.72
N GLY A 33 12.97 -4.27 -5.44
CA GLY A 33 13.85 -3.92 -4.32
C GLY A 33 13.94 -2.41 -4.02
N ARG A 34 13.09 -1.58 -4.64
CA ARG A 34 13.01 -0.14 -4.43
C ARG A 34 11.66 0.24 -3.84
N VAL A 35 11.66 1.29 -3.02
CA VAL A 35 10.41 1.92 -2.56
C VAL A 35 9.86 2.76 -3.70
N VAL A 36 8.67 2.41 -4.17
CA VAL A 36 7.99 3.09 -5.29
C VAL A 36 6.85 3.97 -4.84
N ILE A 37 6.24 3.66 -3.69
CA ILE A 37 5.22 4.48 -3.06
C ILE A 37 5.53 4.54 -1.57
N ASP A 38 5.45 5.73 -1.00
CA ASP A 38 5.60 5.97 0.43
C ASP A 38 4.66 7.10 0.83
N VAL A 39 3.60 6.77 1.56
CA VAL A 39 2.49 7.67 1.86
C VAL A 39 2.08 7.53 3.30
N GLU A 40 1.87 8.64 3.98
CA GLU A 40 1.56 8.66 5.41
C GLU A 40 0.47 9.68 5.77
N GLY A 41 -0.06 9.56 6.99
CA GLY A 41 -0.93 10.57 7.57
C GLY A 41 -2.21 10.82 6.76
N ALA A 42 -2.42 12.08 6.36
CA ALA A 42 -3.64 12.51 5.65
C ALA A 42 -3.71 11.95 4.22
N GLU A 43 -2.57 11.91 3.52
CA GLU A 43 -2.50 11.38 2.16
C GLU A 43 -2.95 9.92 2.13
N LYS A 44 -2.51 9.13 3.11
CA LYS A 44 -2.88 7.73 3.25
C LYS A 44 -4.38 7.52 3.54
N LYS A 45 -5.04 8.47 4.21
CA LYS A 45 -6.48 8.41 4.49
C LYS A 45 -7.34 8.70 3.27
N GLU A 46 -6.84 9.53 2.36
CA GLU A 46 -7.50 9.92 1.10
C GLU A 46 -7.20 8.96 -0.07
N LEU A 47 -6.40 7.92 0.18
CA LEU A 47 -6.08 6.90 -0.81
C LEU A 47 -7.30 6.01 -1.09
N THR A 48 -7.48 5.75 -2.37
CA THR A 48 -8.42 4.75 -2.88
C THR A 48 -7.64 3.69 -3.63
N VAL A 49 -8.24 2.51 -3.80
CA VAL A 49 -7.63 1.41 -4.58
C VAL A 49 -7.26 1.89 -5.98
N GLU A 50 -8.14 2.65 -6.63
CA GLU A 50 -7.92 3.22 -7.97
C GLU A 50 -6.76 4.23 -8.01
N LYS A 51 -6.58 5.05 -6.96
CA LYS A 51 -5.44 5.96 -6.88
C LYS A 51 -4.15 5.18 -6.71
N LEU A 52 -4.16 4.16 -5.85
CA LEU A 52 -2.99 3.32 -5.58
C LEU A 52 -2.56 2.53 -6.83
N LEU A 53 -3.51 1.97 -7.58
CA LEU A 53 -3.25 1.31 -8.86
C LEU A 53 -2.62 2.28 -9.87
N ARG A 54 -3.22 3.47 -10.05
CA ARG A 54 -2.65 4.49 -10.94
C ARG A 54 -1.26 4.95 -10.54
N MET A 55 -0.98 5.04 -9.23
CA MET A 55 0.36 5.36 -8.74
C MET A 55 1.33 4.23 -9.06
N PHE A 56 0.92 2.98 -8.87
CA PHE A 56 1.73 1.81 -9.21
C PHE A 56 2.04 1.76 -10.70
N ASP A 57 1.04 1.82 -11.59
CA ASP A 57 1.22 1.74 -13.04
C ASP A 57 2.19 2.79 -13.59
N ARG A 58 2.16 4.00 -13.01
CA ARG A 58 3.07 5.09 -13.37
C ARG A 58 4.53 4.79 -13.02
N VAL A 59 4.77 4.07 -11.94
CA VAL A 59 6.13 3.79 -11.44
C VAL A 59 6.65 2.45 -11.97
N SER A 60 5.76 1.48 -12.22
CA SER A 60 6.10 0.15 -12.72
C SER A 60 6.37 0.10 -14.23
N GLY A 61 6.21 1.22 -14.95
CA GLY A 61 6.71 1.38 -16.32
C GLY A 61 6.33 0.24 -17.26
N SER A 62 5.03 -0.04 -17.42
CA SER A 62 4.49 -1.02 -18.37
C SER A 62 5.12 -2.42 -18.31
N ASP A 63 4.64 -3.24 -17.40
CA ASP A 63 4.48 -4.68 -17.66
C ASP A 63 3.14 -5.09 -17.06
N SER A 64 2.27 -5.67 -17.89
CA SER A 64 0.88 -5.97 -17.55
C SER A 64 0.78 -6.93 -16.36
N LEU A 65 0.51 -6.40 -15.16
CA LEU A 65 0.25 -7.18 -13.95
C LEU A 65 -1.22 -7.07 -13.49
N ASP A 66 -2.10 -6.58 -14.36
CA ASP A 66 -3.53 -6.41 -14.08
C ASP A 66 -4.21 -7.73 -13.66
N GLY A 67 -3.74 -8.88 -14.16
CA GLY A 67 -4.39 -10.17 -13.97
C GLY A 67 -4.18 -10.85 -12.61
N GLN A 68 -3.10 -10.56 -11.88
CA GLN A 68 -2.75 -11.28 -10.64
C GLN A 68 -3.01 -10.48 -9.36
N LEU A 69 -2.95 -9.14 -9.41
CA LEU A 69 -3.20 -8.27 -8.25
C LEU A 69 -4.68 -8.19 -7.86
N LEU A 70 -5.60 -8.50 -8.78
CA LEU A 70 -7.05 -8.43 -8.55
C LEU A 70 -7.65 -9.67 -7.86
N LEU A 71 -6.93 -10.79 -7.79
CA LEU A 71 -7.48 -12.09 -7.40
C LEU A 71 -7.09 -12.59 -6.00
N SER A 72 -6.65 -11.74 -5.07
CA SER A 72 -6.26 -12.21 -3.73
C SER A 72 -6.56 -11.22 -2.60
#